data_AF-A0A3N9NGP1-F1
#
_entry.id   AF-A0A3N9NGP1-F1
#
_cell.length_a   1.000
_cell.length_b   1.000
_cell.length_c   1.000
_cell.angle_alpha   90.00
_cell.angle_beta   90.00
_cell.angle_gamma   90.00
#
_symmetry.space_group_name_H-M   'P 1'
#
loop_
_entity.id
_entity.type
_entity.pdbx_description
1 polymer ?
#
loop_
_entity_poly.entity_id
_entity_poly.type
_entity_poly.pdbx_seq_one_letter_code
_entity_poly.pdbx_strand_id
1 'polypeptide(L)'
;VADDKGNKLYPNHRYMDDVGDPNYQKYAVRFTDVISKRYAKHPALLAFGIDNESGDGPISYSETVRQRFAVWLKNRYGTLDKLNDAWATHRWSRRLNSFDEVGLPAAGSKNGAPEKILDFRRFISDEVNGILFKVLDVVNTNAPNALTNTNAWYYSWMKYFDYSQIAYSGKMTRHGCGFYPGNSLTTIWGDMNAAFGIQRIQFESDNPFWCNEFNTMASVPNSIRKSAYVTLMYGNQMVCGWTWQSMWAGEEQYLQGMIDWDGLPNRKYDEYKQIATEFKKIEKFFPYKSKAEVGLAFSFPSQIASGAFPVQHENQVQACWDMFYWRNMDCKMLE
;
A
#
# COMPACT_ATOMS: atom_id res chain seq x y z
N VAL A 1 -12.07 15.13 4.98
CA VAL A 1 -10.67 15.45 5.31
C VAL A 1 -10.53 16.93 5.65
N ALA A 2 -9.78 17.26 6.69
CA ALA A 2 -9.26 18.61 6.91
C ALA A 2 -7.74 18.60 6.67
N ASP A 3 -7.20 19.64 6.03
CA ASP A 3 -5.76 19.84 5.93
C ASP A 3 -5.16 20.07 7.32
N ASP A 4 -3.84 20.11 7.36
CA ASP A 4 -3.11 20.27 8.60
C ASP A 4 -3.49 21.61 9.30
N LYS A 5 -3.74 22.68 8.55
CA LYS A 5 -4.20 23.98 9.09
C LYS A 5 -5.67 23.96 9.58
N GLY A 6 -6.36 22.83 9.51
CA GLY A 6 -7.75 22.68 9.92
C GLY A 6 -8.76 23.13 8.86
N ASN A 7 -8.32 23.48 7.65
CA ASN A 7 -9.23 23.83 6.57
C ASN A 7 -9.88 22.57 6.01
N LYS A 8 -11.20 22.60 5.83
CA LYS A 8 -11.90 21.51 5.15
C LYS A 8 -11.43 21.42 3.69
N LEU A 9 -11.01 20.23 3.27
CA LEU A 9 -10.69 19.94 1.88
C LEU A 9 -11.95 19.48 1.13
N TYR A 10 -12.10 19.95 -0.11
CA TYR A 10 -13.17 19.53 -1.01
C TYR A 10 -12.82 18.20 -1.71
N PRO A 11 -13.80 17.33 -1.99
CA PRO A 11 -13.59 16.05 -2.66
C PRO A 11 -13.37 16.22 -4.16
N ASN A 12 -12.34 16.97 -4.55
CA ASN A 12 -12.02 17.27 -5.95
C ASN A 12 -11.10 16.22 -6.59
N HIS A 13 -10.77 15.16 -5.87
CA HIS A 13 -9.91 14.06 -6.31
C HIS A 13 -10.34 12.77 -5.57
N ARG A 14 -9.76 11.62 -5.96
CA ARG A 14 -9.88 10.36 -5.21
C ARG A 14 -9.10 10.41 -3.88
N TYR A 15 -9.42 9.47 -2.98
CA TYR A 15 -8.80 9.29 -1.66
C TYR A 15 -9.01 10.47 -0.69
N MET A 16 -10.08 11.24 -0.87
CA MET A 16 -10.44 12.36 0.00
C MET A 16 -11.34 11.91 1.16
N ASP A 17 -10.92 10.86 1.86
CA ASP A 17 -11.68 10.19 2.92
C ASP A 17 -10.98 10.20 4.29
N ASP A 18 -11.79 10.25 5.36
CA ASP A 18 -11.34 9.96 6.72
C ASP A 18 -11.75 8.50 7.01
N VAL A 19 -10.85 7.56 6.75
CA VAL A 19 -11.13 6.12 6.88
C VAL A 19 -11.50 5.69 8.30
N GLY A 20 -11.10 6.46 9.32
CA GLY A 20 -11.47 6.25 10.71
C GLY A 20 -12.88 6.75 11.06
N ASP A 21 -13.53 7.53 10.19
CA ASP A 21 -14.87 8.05 10.46
C ASP A 21 -15.91 6.92 10.54
N PRO A 22 -16.68 6.81 11.64
CA PRO A 22 -17.66 5.73 11.80
C PRO A 22 -18.75 5.71 10.73
N ASN A 23 -19.14 6.85 10.17
CA ASN A 23 -20.12 6.90 9.09
C ASN A 23 -19.50 6.43 7.77
N TYR A 24 -18.27 6.83 7.47
CA TYR A 24 -17.53 6.29 6.32
C TYR A 24 -17.44 4.77 6.40
N GLN A 25 -16.97 4.23 7.53
CA GLN A 25 -16.85 2.79 7.73
C GLN A 25 -18.19 2.06 7.61
N LYS A 26 -19.27 2.64 8.16
CA LYS A 26 -20.63 2.10 8.01
C LYS A 26 -21.03 1.97 6.54
N TYR A 27 -20.76 2.97 5.72
CA TYR A 27 -21.12 2.95 4.31
C TYR A 27 -20.22 2.01 3.49
N ALA A 28 -18.91 2.02 3.74
CA ALA A 28 -17.96 1.12 3.10
C ALA A 28 -18.33 -0.35 3.37
N VAL A 29 -18.52 -0.73 4.63
CA VAL A 29 -18.91 -2.09 5.04
C VAL A 29 -20.27 -2.48 4.44
N ARG A 30 -21.26 -1.57 4.43
CA ARG A 30 -22.56 -1.84 3.81
C ARG A 30 -22.43 -2.10 2.30
N PHE A 31 -21.63 -1.30 1.60
CA PHE A 31 -21.38 -1.51 0.17
C PHE A 31 -20.68 -2.85 -0.09
N THR A 32 -19.64 -3.16 0.69
CA THR A 32 -18.94 -4.44 0.65
C THR A 32 -19.90 -5.62 0.86
N ASP A 33 -20.80 -5.54 1.85
CA ASP A 33 -21.77 -6.61 2.13
C ASP A 33 -22.69 -6.88 0.93
N VAL A 34 -23.22 -5.81 0.33
CA VAL A 34 -24.12 -5.92 -0.83
C VAL A 34 -23.38 -6.49 -2.05
N ILE A 35 -22.22 -5.95 -2.40
CA ILE A 35 -21.50 -6.36 -3.61
C ILE A 35 -20.95 -7.78 -3.50
N SER A 36 -20.41 -8.15 -2.32
CA SER A 36 -19.87 -9.49 -2.08
C SER A 36 -20.96 -10.55 -2.13
N LYS A 37 -22.11 -10.36 -1.45
CA LYS A 37 -23.24 -11.30 -1.53
C LYS A 37 -23.79 -11.47 -2.94
N ARG A 38 -23.91 -10.36 -3.67
CA ARG A 38 -24.47 -10.38 -5.04
C ARG A 38 -23.63 -11.23 -5.98
N TYR A 39 -22.31 -11.13 -5.90
CA TYR A 39 -21.41 -11.77 -6.85
C TYR A 39 -20.74 -13.04 -6.33
N ALA A 40 -20.91 -13.40 -5.05
CA ALA A 40 -20.26 -14.55 -4.40
C ALA A 40 -20.34 -15.87 -5.18
N LYS A 41 -21.42 -16.09 -5.94
CA LYS A 41 -21.65 -17.32 -6.73
C LYS A 41 -21.58 -17.09 -8.24
N HIS A 42 -21.15 -15.91 -8.69
CA HIS A 42 -21.08 -15.61 -10.11
C HIS A 42 -19.92 -16.41 -10.75
N PRO A 43 -20.15 -17.18 -11.83
CA PRO A 43 -19.14 -18.09 -12.37
C PRO A 43 -17.90 -17.39 -12.95
N ALA A 44 -18.00 -16.10 -13.30
CA ALA A 44 -16.87 -15.30 -13.77
C ALA A 44 -16.08 -14.62 -12.64
N LEU A 45 -16.52 -14.70 -11.38
CA LEU A 45 -15.82 -14.05 -10.27
C LEU A 45 -14.59 -14.88 -9.88
N LEU A 46 -13.40 -14.32 -10.10
CA LEU A 46 -12.15 -14.86 -9.59
C LEU A 46 -11.80 -14.30 -8.21
N ALA A 47 -11.84 -12.97 -8.08
CA ALA A 47 -11.41 -12.27 -6.89
C ALA A 47 -12.15 -10.96 -6.68
N PHE A 48 -12.19 -10.48 -5.44
CA PHE A 48 -12.53 -9.11 -5.08
C PHE A 48 -11.27 -8.27 -4.89
N GLY A 49 -11.23 -7.11 -5.55
CA GLY A 49 -10.31 -6.02 -5.21
C GLY A 49 -10.77 -5.37 -3.91
N ILE A 50 -9.87 -5.30 -2.93
CA ILE A 50 -10.12 -4.70 -1.62
C ILE A 50 -9.55 -3.30 -1.65
N ASP A 51 -10.42 -2.30 -1.60
CA ASP A 51 -10.03 -0.89 -1.72
C ASP A 51 -9.30 -0.59 -3.06
N ASN A 52 -8.65 0.56 -3.18
CA ASN A 52 -7.77 0.91 -4.30
C ASN A 52 -6.57 1.70 -3.76
N GLU A 53 -5.37 1.16 -3.86
CA GLU A 53 -4.14 1.79 -3.32
C GLU A 53 -4.29 2.17 -1.84
N SER A 54 -4.75 1.21 -1.03
CA SER A 54 -5.15 1.43 0.37
C SER A 54 -4.20 2.33 1.15
N GLY A 55 -4.77 3.28 1.90
CA GLY A 55 -4.00 4.21 2.74
C GLY A 55 -3.20 5.26 1.97
N ASP A 56 -3.44 5.40 0.65
CA ASP A 56 -3.09 6.58 -0.12
C ASP A 56 -4.12 7.72 0.11
N GLY A 57 -3.73 8.95 -0.20
CA GLY A 57 -4.53 10.15 0.06
C GLY A 57 -4.25 10.82 1.40
N PRO A 58 -4.69 12.08 1.60
CA PRO A 58 -4.27 12.92 2.72
C PRO A 58 -4.78 12.45 4.09
N ILE A 59 -3.92 12.54 5.12
CA ILE A 59 -4.36 12.44 6.51
C ILE A 59 -5.29 13.61 6.83
N SER A 60 -6.44 13.32 7.43
CA SER A 60 -7.32 14.34 7.99
C SER A 60 -6.81 14.82 9.35
N TYR A 61 -6.77 16.13 9.55
CA TYR A 61 -6.43 16.76 10.85
C TYR A 61 -7.66 17.41 11.51
N SER A 62 -8.84 16.84 11.28
CA SER A 62 -10.08 17.33 11.86
C SER A 62 -10.17 17.06 13.37
N GLU A 63 -11.03 17.81 14.06
CA GLU A 63 -11.29 17.60 15.50
C GLU A 63 -11.78 16.18 15.81
N THR A 64 -12.55 15.57 14.90
CA THR A 64 -12.99 14.17 15.02
C THR A 64 -11.81 13.20 15.06
N VAL A 65 -10.78 13.42 14.24
CA VAL A 65 -9.56 12.61 14.23
C VAL A 65 -8.79 12.80 15.53
N ARG A 66 -8.67 14.05 16.02
CA ARG A 66 -8.03 14.36 17.31
C ARG A 66 -8.68 13.61 18.47
N GLN A 67 -10.02 13.58 18.51
CA GLN A 67 -10.77 12.86 19.54
C GLN A 67 -10.52 11.34 19.48
N ARG A 68 -10.52 10.74 18.29
CA ARG A 68 -10.20 9.31 18.13
C ARG A 68 -8.74 9.01 18.49
N PHE A 69 -7.80 9.91 18.19
CA PHE A 69 -6.42 9.78 18.60
C PHE A 69 -6.24 9.82 20.12
N ALA A 70 -6.95 10.72 20.82
CA ALA A 70 -6.94 10.75 22.29
C ALA A 70 -7.45 9.44 22.90
N VAL A 71 -8.51 8.85 22.33
CA VAL A 71 -9.02 7.53 22.73
C VAL A 71 -8.00 6.43 22.46
N TRP A 72 -7.34 6.44 21.30
CA TRP A 72 -6.29 5.48 20.95
C TRP A 72 -5.12 5.54 21.95
N LEU A 73 -4.68 6.73 22.34
CA LEU A 73 -3.62 6.91 23.35
C LEU A 73 -4.05 6.41 24.72
N LYS A 74 -5.31 6.67 25.11
CA LYS A 74 -5.87 6.14 26.36
C LYS A 74 -5.87 4.62 26.36
N ASN A 75 -6.24 3.98 25.26
CA ASN A 75 -6.22 2.53 25.14
C ASN A 75 -4.79 1.97 25.18
N ARG A 76 -3.83 2.66 24.54
CA ARG A 76 -2.44 2.24 24.48
C ARG A 76 -1.70 2.37 25.81
N TYR A 77 -1.85 3.50 26.49
CA TYR A 77 -1.06 3.84 27.68
C TYR A 77 -1.82 3.64 29.00
N GLY A 78 -3.16 3.57 28.96
CA GLY A 78 -4.04 3.42 30.11
C GLY A 78 -4.16 4.68 30.97
N THR A 79 -3.03 5.29 31.33
CA THR A 79 -2.93 6.42 32.27
C THR A 79 -2.11 7.57 31.68
N LEU A 80 -2.41 8.80 32.11
CA LEU A 80 -1.64 9.98 31.72
C LEU A 80 -0.19 9.95 32.19
N ASP A 81 0.12 9.34 33.34
CA ASP A 81 1.51 9.27 33.81
C ASP A 81 2.37 8.46 32.84
N LYS A 82 1.90 7.29 32.39
CA LYS A 82 2.57 6.48 31.36
C LYS A 82 2.69 7.22 30.02
N LEU A 83 1.65 7.93 29.58
CA LEU A 83 1.70 8.72 28.35
C LEU A 83 2.72 9.87 28.48
N ASN A 84 2.67 10.62 29.59
CA ASN A 84 3.57 11.74 29.85
C ASN A 84 5.04 11.30 29.95
N ASP A 85 5.29 10.12 30.54
CA ASP A 85 6.61 9.51 30.60
C ASP A 85 7.10 9.10 29.20
N ALA A 86 6.31 8.31 28.47
CA ALA A 86 6.63 7.86 27.10
C ALA A 86 6.85 9.04 26.13
N TRP A 87 6.08 10.12 26.30
CA TRP A 87 6.21 11.33 25.48
C TRP A 87 7.15 12.38 26.07
N ALA A 88 7.89 12.07 27.15
CA ALA A 88 8.80 12.98 27.82
C ALA A 88 8.21 14.40 27.99
N THR A 89 6.93 14.50 28.37
CA THR A 89 6.17 15.76 28.32
C THR A 89 6.62 16.79 29.36
N HIS A 90 7.44 16.36 30.32
CA HIS A 90 8.19 17.25 31.22
C HIS A 90 9.12 18.20 30.45
N ARG A 91 9.54 17.84 29.22
CA ARG A 91 10.33 18.69 28.33
C ARG A 91 9.43 19.74 27.67
N TRP A 92 9.91 20.99 27.66
CA TRP A 92 9.26 22.13 27.00
C TRP A 92 7.81 22.37 27.45
N SER A 93 7.51 22.07 28.72
CA SER A 93 6.21 22.34 29.35
C SER A 93 5.02 21.71 28.61
N ARG A 94 5.18 20.47 28.11
CA ARG A 94 4.17 19.76 27.32
C ARG A 94 3.27 18.84 28.15
N ARG A 95 3.38 18.88 29.48
CA ARG A 95 2.68 17.95 30.39
C ARG A 95 1.18 18.00 30.15
N LEU A 96 0.59 16.82 29.98
CA LEU A 96 -0.85 16.64 29.80
C LEU A 96 -1.49 16.30 31.15
N ASN A 97 -2.56 17.01 31.52
CA ASN A 97 -3.38 16.76 32.70
C ASN A 97 -4.72 16.09 32.36
N SER A 98 -5.05 16.01 31.06
CA SER A 98 -6.19 15.28 30.52
C SER A 98 -5.82 14.66 29.17
N PHE A 99 -6.47 13.56 28.78
CA PHE A 99 -6.37 13.06 27.41
C PHE A 99 -7.03 14.03 26.41
N ASP A 100 -7.96 14.88 26.86
CA ASP A 100 -8.61 15.88 26.01
C ASP A 100 -7.65 17.01 25.59
N GLU A 101 -6.54 17.19 26.32
CA GLU A 101 -5.48 18.15 25.97
C GLU A 101 -4.57 17.65 24.83
N VAL A 102 -4.74 16.40 24.37
CA VAL A 102 -3.97 15.86 23.26
C VAL A 102 -4.30 16.64 21.98
N GLY A 103 -3.32 17.37 21.46
CA GLY A 103 -3.31 17.91 20.11
C GLY A 103 -2.61 16.98 19.11
N LEU A 104 -3.03 17.06 17.84
CA LEU A 104 -2.36 16.39 16.71
C LEU A 104 -0.94 16.96 16.51
N PRO A 105 0.04 16.17 16.00
CA PRO A 105 1.35 16.72 15.62
C PRO A 105 1.14 17.81 14.56
N ALA A 106 1.77 18.97 14.78
CA ALA A 106 1.41 20.20 14.11
C ALA A 106 1.45 20.11 12.59
N ALA A 107 0.46 20.75 12.00
CA ALA A 107 0.49 21.29 10.67
C ALA A 107 1.60 22.32 10.48
N GLY A 108 2.61 21.97 9.72
CA GLY A 108 3.66 22.92 9.36
C GLY A 108 4.78 23.16 10.38
N SER A 109 4.86 22.45 11.51
CA SER A 109 6.13 22.40 12.26
C SER A 109 6.90 21.15 11.83
N LYS A 110 7.94 21.37 11.01
CA LYS A 110 8.87 20.31 10.57
C LYS A 110 9.61 19.61 11.73
N ASN A 111 9.32 19.97 12.99
CA ASN A 111 10.03 19.55 14.21
C ASN A 111 9.05 19.30 15.38
N GLY A 112 7.91 18.64 15.14
CA GLY A 112 7.08 18.12 16.24
C GLY A 112 7.84 17.09 17.07
N ALA A 113 7.43 16.87 18.31
CA ALA A 113 8.12 15.92 19.17
C ALA A 113 8.00 14.47 18.62
N PRO A 114 9.11 13.75 18.44
CA PRO A 114 9.16 12.52 17.64
C PRO A 114 8.24 11.43 18.18
N GLU A 115 8.10 11.31 19.49
CA GLU A 115 7.18 10.41 20.18
C GLU A 115 5.72 10.55 19.70
N LYS A 116 5.25 11.79 19.55
CA LYS A 116 3.88 12.14 19.19
C LYS A 116 3.65 11.91 17.70
N ILE A 117 4.65 12.26 16.88
CA ILE A 117 4.62 11.96 15.44
C ILE A 117 4.53 10.46 15.24
N LEU A 118 5.38 9.68 15.90
CA LEU A 118 5.39 8.22 15.80
C LEU A 118 4.05 7.61 16.20
N ASP A 119 3.50 8.00 17.36
CA ASP A 119 2.21 7.49 17.81
C ASP A 119 1.05 7.93 16.93
N PHE A 120 1.07 9.16 16.39
CA PHE A 120 0.06 9.58 15.43
C PHE A 120 0.12 8.76 14.14
N ARG A 121 1.31 8.45 13.64
CA ARG A 121 1.48 7.59 12.46
C ARG A 121 1.04 6.15 12.71
N ARG A 122 1.29 5.61 13.90
CA ARG A 122 0.74 4.31 14.33
C ARG A 122 -0.79 4.34 14.38
N PHE A 123 -1.37 5.38 14.96
CA PHE A 123 -2.82 5.57 15.02
C PHE A 123 -3.44 5.61 13.62
N ILE A 124 -2.91 6.42 12.69
CA ILE A 124 -3.40 6.47 11.31
C ILE A 124 -3.27 5.09 10.64
N SER A 125 -2.15 4.40 10.86
CA SER A 125 -1.96 3.04 10.36
C SER A 125 -3.02 2.06 10.88
N ASP A 126 -3.35 2.14 12.18
CA ASP A 126 -4.38 1.29 12.79
C ASP A 126 -5.78 1.63 12.27
N GLU A 127 -6.08 2.89 11.93
CA GLU A 127 -7.35 3.27 11.30
C GLU A 127 -7.49 2.68 9.90
N VAL A 128 -6.42 2.74 9.09
CA VAL A 128 -6.40 2.15 7.74
C VAL A 128 -6.54 0.62 7.82
N ASN A 129 -5.68 -0.06 8.59
CA ASN A 129 -5.77 -1.52 8.76
C ASN A 129 -7.12 -1.94 9.35
N GLY A 130 -7.69 -1.15 10.26
CA GLY A 130 -8.98 -1.40 10.88
C GLY A 130 -10.13 -1.48 9.88
N ILE A 131 -10.20 -0.57 8.89
CA ILE A 131 -11.24 -0.66 7.84
C ILE A 131 -10.94 -1.78 6.85
N LEU A 132 -9.67 -2.00 6.47
CA LEU A 132 -9.29 -3.08 5.55
C LEU A 132 -9.70 -4.45 6.12
N PHE A 133 -9.43 -4.70 7.40
CA PHE A 133 -9.84 -5.94 8.06
C PHE A 133 -11.35 -6.11 8.12
N LYS A 134 -12.11 -5.04 8.38
CA LYS A 134 -13.59 -5.11 8.36
C LYS A 134 -14.11 -5.46 6.97
N VAL A 135 -13.59 -4.85 5.92
CA VAL A 135 -13.98 -5.13 4.52
C VAL A 135 -13.62 -6.57 4.15
N LEU A 136 -12.39 -7.01 4.47
CA LEU A 136 -11.94 -8.39 4.23
C LEU A 136 -12.81 -9.41 4.96
N ASP A 137 -13.15 -9.18 6.23
CA ASP A 137 -13.96 -10.10 7.01
C ASP A 137 -15.36 -10.27 6.42
N VAL A 138 -15.96 -9.18 5.90
CA VAL A 138 -17.23 -9.25 5.18
C VAL A 138 -17.10 -10.05 3.88
N VAL A 139 -16.07 -9.78 3.07
CA VAL A 139 -15.86 -10.51 1.80
C VAL A 139 -15.62 -12.00 2.06
N ASN A 140 -14.72 -12.33 2.99
CA ASN A 140 -14.38 -13.70 3.33
C ASN A 140 -15.57 -14.46 3.93
N THR A 141 -16.47 -13.77 4.63
CA THR A 141 -17.73 -14.36 5.13
C THR A 141 -18.73 -14.60 4.00
N ASN A 142 -18.94 -13.61 3.12
CA ASN A 142 -19.98 -13.67 2.10
C ASN A 142 -19.59 -14.50 0.86
N ALA A 143 -18.30 -14.54 0.54
CA ALA A 143 -17.75 -15.18 -0.64
C ALA A 143 -16.46 -15.96 -0.32
N PRO A 144 -16.50 -16.99 0.55
CA PRO A 144 -15.31 -17.70 1.04
C PRO A 144 -14.51 -18.43 -0.06
N ASN A 145 -15.11 -18.64 -1.24
CA ASN A 145 -14.45 -19.26 -2.39
C ASN A 145 -13.83 -18.25 -3.37
N ALA A 146 -14.14 -16.95 -3.22
CA ALA A 146 -13.53 -15.90 -4.03
C ALA A 146 -12.18 -15.51 -3.43
N LEU A 147 -11.20 -15.22 -4.29
CA LEU A 147 -9.93 -14.68 -3.83
C LEU A 147 -10.09 -13.19 -3.45
N THR A 148 -9.17 -12.67 -2.68
CA THR A 148 -9.02 -11.26 -2.32
C THR A 148 -7.63 -10.76 -2.68
N ASN A 149 -7.57 -9.56 -3.23
CA ASN A 149 -6.34 -8.88 -3.65
C ASN A 149 -6.49 -7.37 -3.47
N THR A 150 -5.36 -6.65 -3.40
CA THR A 150 -5.32 -5.18 -3.49
C THR A 150 -4.17 -4.77 -4.40
N ASN A 151 -4.30 -3.61 -5.04
CA ASN A 151 -3.24 -2.87 -5.71
C ASN A 151 -2.50 -1.99 -4.69
N ALA A 152 -1.78 -2.57 -3.73
CA ALA A 152 -0.98 -1.76 -2.81
C ALA A 152 -0.02 -0.83 -3.55
N TRP A 153 0.07 0.43 -3.11
CA TRP A 153 0.98 1.40 -3.72
C TRP A 153 2.04 1.85 -2.73
N TYR A 154 3.05 1.01 -2.55
CA TYR A 154 4.06 1.23 -1.52
C TYR A 154 4.81 2.57 -1.70
N TYR A 155 5.03 3.00 -2.94
CA TYR A 155 5.82 4.19 -3.29
C TYR A 155 5.03 5.49 -3.23
N SER A 156 3.73 5.45 -2.90
CA SER A 156 2.98 6.69 -2.73
C SER A 156 3.63 7.53 -1.61
N TRP A 157 3.86 8.81 -1.91
CA TRP A 157 4.29 9.82 -0.95
C TRP A 157 3.20 10.14 0.08
N MET A 158 1.96 9.73 -0.20
CA MET A 158 0.83 9.84 0.72
C MET A 158 0.44 8.50 1.35
N LYS A 159 1.28 7.45 1.25
CA LYS A 159 1.07 6.21 2.00
C LYS A 159 1.30 6.44 3.49
N TYR A 160 0.31 6.09 4.32
CA TYR A 160 0.33 6.38 5.75
C TYR A 160 0.18 5.20 6.71
N PHE A 161 0.30 3.95 6.24
CA PHE A 161 0.10 2.77 7.08
C PHE A 161 1.14 1.66 6.90
N ASP A 162 1.10 0.74 7.86
CA ASP A 162 1.95 -0.45 7.95
C ASP A 162 1.33 -1.63 7.21
N TYR A 163 2.00 -2.06 6.14
CA TYR A 163 1.59 -3.23 5.34
C TYR A 163 1.84 -4.55 6.04
N SER A 164 2.68 -4.60 7.09
CA SER A 164 2.95 -5.84 7.80
C SER A 164 1.67 -6.44 8.38
N GLN A 165 0.82 -5.62 9.00
CA GLN A 165 -0.39 -6.10 9.66
C GLN A 165 -1.27 -6.89 8.69
N ILE A 166 -1.46 -6.38 7.46
CA ILE A 166 -2.22 -7.10 6.44
C ILE A 166 -1.46 -8.33 5.92
N ALA A 167 -0.14 -8.23 5.72
CA ALA A 167 0.73 -9.34 5.31
C ALA A 167 0.64 -10.55 6.26
N TYR A 168 0.71 -10.32 7.57
CA TYR A 168 0.68 -11.36 8.60
C TYR A 168 -0.73 -11.75 9.08
N SER A 169 -1.77 -11.00 8.71
CA SER A 169 -3.14 -11.29 9.17
C SER A 169 -3.70 -12.62 8.65
N GLY A 170 -3.19 -13.14 7.53
CA GLY A 170 -3.76 -14.27 6.81
C GLY A 170 -5.15 -13.99 6.20
N LYS A 171 -5.66 -12.75 6.26
CA LYS A 171 -7.01 -12.39 5.77
C LYS A 171 -7.06 -12.14 4.26
N MET A 172 -5.94 -11.76 3.65
CA MET A 172 -5.84 -11.50 2.22
C MET A 172 -5.24 -12.71 1.51
N THR A 173 -5.94 -13.23 0.49
CA THR A 173 -5.50 -14.46 -0.18
C THR A 173 -4.35 -14.24 -1.15
N ARG A 174 -4.24 -13.02 -1.72
CA ARG A 174 -3.23 -12.62 -2.69
C ARG A 174 -2.77 -11.20 -2.35
N HIS A 175 -1.59 -11.06 -1.77
CA HIS A 175 -0.96 -9.74 -1.69
C HIS A 175 -0.71 -9.22 -3.11
N GLY A 176 -0.63 -7.91 -3.28
CA GLY A 176 -0.51 -7.36 -4.61
C GLY A 176 -0.11 -5.91 -4.59
N CYS A 177 0.32 -5.40 -5.75
CA CYS A 177 0.68 -4.01 -5.91
C CYS A 177 0.33 -3.48 -7.30
N GLY A 178 0.24 -2.15 -7.41
CA GLY A 178 0.46 -1.50 -8.69
C GLY A 178 1.94 -1.50 -9.05
N PHE A 179 2.31 -2.15 -10.16
CA PHE A 179 3.70 -2.25 -10.61
C PHE A 179 4.02 -1.20 -11.68
N TYR A 180 4.66 -0.10 -11.25
CA TYR A 180 5.02 1.04 -12.10
C TYR A 180 6.53 1.35 -11.99
N PRO A 181 7.37 0.78 -12.87
CA PRO A 181 8.82 1.00 -12.82
C PRO A 181 9.23 2.39 -13.32
N GLY A 182 8.30 3.20 -13.87
CA GLY A 182 8.61 4.55 -14.34
C GLY A 182 9.51 4.55 -15.58
N ASN A 183 10.58 5.36 -15.57
CA ASN A 183 11.42 5.61 -16.74
C ASN A 183 12.14 4.34 -17.21
N SER A 184 11.79 3.86 -18.41
CA SER A 184 12.39 2.67 -19.03
C SER A 184 13.51 2.97 -20.04
N LEU A 185 13.82 4.25 -20.29
CA LEU A 185 14.72 4.66 -21.38
C LEU A 185 16.19 4.69 -20.96
N THR A 186 16.47 5.22 -19.78
CA THR A 186 17.85 5.55 -19.38
C THR A 186 18.40 4.68 -18.25
N THR A 187 17.56 3.85 -17.63
CA THR A 187 17.96 3.03 -16.48
C THR A 187 17.03 1.85 -16.22
N ILE A 188 17.50 0.90 -15.40
CA ILE A 188 16.72 -0.20 -14.83
C ILE A 188 16.36 0.02 -13.35
N TRP A 189 16.80 1.13 -12.72
CA TRP A 189 16.52 1.43 -11.32
C TRP A 189 15.02 1.39 -11.00
N GLY A 190 14.20 1.74 -11.98
CA GLY A 190 12.75 1.63 -11.92
C GLY A 190 12.24 0.23 -11.60
N ASP A 191 12.69 -0.77 -12.36
CA ASP A 191 12.32 -2.18 -12.14
C ASP A 191 12.83 -2.69 -10.80
N MET A 192 14.07 -2.33 -10.45
CA MET A 192 14.69 -2.69 -9.16
C MET A 192 13.90 -2.12 -7.98
N ASN A 193 13.62 -0.82 -8.01
CA ASN A 193 12.86 -0.15 -6.98
C ASN A 193 11.46 -0.78 -6.89
N ALA A 194 10.79 -0.99 -8.02
CA ALA A 194 9.47 -1.61 -8.11
C ALA A 194 9.44 -3.04 -7.53
N ALA A 195 10.47 -3.84 -7.77
CA ALA A 195 10.64 -5.18 -7.19
C ALA A 195 10.90 -5.13 -5.68
N PHE A 196 11.68 -4.16 -5.20
CA PHE A 196 11.90 -3.96 -3.77
C PHE A 196 10.59 -3.66 -3.00
N GLY A 197 9.64 -2.94 -3.59
CA GLY A 197 8.31 -2.78 -2.96
C GLY A 197 7.42 -4.00 -3.00
N ILE A 198 7.56 -4.93 -3.96
CA ILE A 198 6.90 -6.24 -3.84
C ILE A 198 7.36 -6.89 -2.52
N GLN A 199 8.66 -6.90 -2.26
CA GLN A 199 9.21 -7.48 -1.02
C GLN A 199 8.72 -6.77 0.26
N ARG A 200 8.48 -5.46 0.21
CA ARG A 200 7.96 -4.68 1.36
C ARG A 200 6.45 -4.76 1.55
N ILE A 201 5.72 -5.36 0.61
CA ILE A 201 4.30 -5.67 0.75
C ILE A 201 4.12 -7.14 1.11
N GLN A 202 4.91 -8.01 0.49
CA GLN A 202 4.82 -9.46 0.67
C GLN A 202 5.48 -9.94 1.96
N PHE A 203 6.54 -9.27 2.43
CA PHE A 203 7.36 -9.75 3.53
C PHE A 203 7.82 -11.21 3.28
N GLU A 204 7.88 -12.06 4.30
CA GLU A 204 8.19 -13.48 4.17
C GLU A 204 7.04 -14.31 3.61
N SER A 205 5.86 -13.73 3.40
CA SER A 205 4.68 -14.47 2.95
C SER A 205 4.97 -15.27 1.67
N ASP A 206 4.67 -16.56 1.72
CA ASP A 206 4.73 -17.44 0.56
C ASP A 206 3.37 -17.53 -0.16
N ASN A 207 2.39 -16.71 0.27
CA ASN A 207 1.15 -16.56 -0.48
C ASN A 207 1.46 -16.00 -1.87
N PRO A 208 0.70 -16.42 -2.91
CA PRO A 208 0.95 -15.91 -4.24
C PRO A 208 0.66 -14.41 -4.34
N PHE A 209 1.53 -13.71 -5.08
CA PHE A 209 1.47 -12.25 -5.23
C PHE A 209 0.90 -11.87 -6.60
N TRP A 210 0.05 -10.84 -6.67
CA TRP A 210 -0.60 -10.39 -7.91
C TRP A 210 -0.41 -8.89 -8.15
N CYS A 211 0.22 -8.55 -9.27
CA CYS A 211 0.17 -7.18 -9.78
C CYS A 211 -1.12 -7.00 -10.60
N ASN A 212 -2.22 -6.68 -9.91
CA ASN A 212 -3.53 -6.38 -10.52
C ASN A 212 -3.58 -5.00 -11.21
N GLU A 213 -2.53 -4.20 -11.03
CA GLU A 213 -2.19 -3.09 -11.93
C GLU A 213 -0.73 -3.23 -12.38
N PHE A 214 -0.50 -3.04 -13.66
CA PHE A 214 0.80 -3.20 -14.29
C PHE A 214 1.01 -2.16 -15.38
N ASN A 215 2.23 -1.62 -15.44
CA ASN A 215 2.56 -0.54 -16.36
C ASN A 215 2.28 -0.88 -17.83
N THR A 216 1.75 0.13 -18.52
CA THR A 216 1.52 0.18 -19.97
C THR A 216 2.34 1.31 -20.61
N MET A 217 2.81 2.29 -19.84
CA MET A 217 3.41 3.54 -20.34
C MET A 217 4.93 3.49 -20.58
N ALA A 218 5.50 2.31 -20.82
CA ALA A 218 6.96 2.21 -21.01
C ALA A 218 7.40 2.83 -22.35
N SER A 219 8.40 3.71 -22.32
CA SER A 219 8.90 4.44 -23.50
C SER A 219 9.63 3.54 -24.51
N VAL A 220 10.20 2.42 -24.06
CA VAL A 220 11.04 1.54 -24.90
C VAL A 220 10.32 0.22 -25.19
N PRO A 221 10.25 -0.26 -26.45
CA PRO A 221 9.71 -1.58 -26.77
C PRO A 221 10.33 -2.71 -25.93
N ASN A 222 9.54 -3.74 -25.59
CA ASN A 222 9.96 -4.88 -24.76
C ASN A 222 10.20 -4.55 -23.27
N SER A 223 9.97 -3.31 -22.84
CA SER A 223 10.16 -2.94 -21.43
C SER A 223 9.06 -3.49 -20.53
N ILE A 224 7.81 -3.55 -20.98
CA ILE A 224 6.69 -4.13 -20.21
C ILE A 224 6.96 -5.62 -20.00
N ARG A 225 7.41 -6.31 -21.06
CA ARG A 225 7.82 -7.71 -21.05
C ARG A 225 8.97 -7.94 -20.09
N LYS A 226 10.05 -7.15 -20.18
CA LYS A 226 11.17 -7.20 -19.22
C LYS A 226 10.66 -7.09 -17.77
N SER A 227 9.86 -6.06 -17.48
CA SER A 227 9.28 -5.85 -16.15
C SER A 227 8.44 -7.04 -15.70
N ALA A 228 7.62 -7.61 -16.59
CA ALA A 228 6.81 -8.78 -16.27
C ALA A 228 7.68 -9.98 -15.83
N TYR A 229 8.77 -10.25 -16.55
CA TYR A 229 9.75 -11.27 -16.17
C TYR A 229 10.46 -10.98 -14.85
N VAL A 230 10.78 -9.71 -14.56
CA VAL A 230 11.32 -9.33 -13.24
C VAL A 230 10.35 -9.73 -12.14
N THR A 231 9.05 -9.38 -12.29
CA THR A 231 8.07 -9.69 -11.24
C THR A 231 7.83 -11.19 -11.01
N LEU A 232 8.02 -12.03 -12.04
CA LEU A 232 7.94 -13.49 -11.88
C LEU A 232 8.97 -14.02 -10.87
N MET A 233 10.16 -13.43 -10.82
CA MET A 233 11.22 -13.81 -9.86
C MET A 233 10.87 -13.39 -8.42
N TYR A 234 9.92 -12.47 -8.26
CA TYR A 234 9.39 -12.02 -6.97
C TYR A 234 8.02 -12.61 -6.67
N GLY A 235 7.68 -13.76 -7.27
CA GLY A 235 6.47 -14.52 -6.96
C GLY A 235 5.18 -13.97 -7.55
N ASN A 236 5.26 -12.97 -8.43
CA ASN A 236 4.09 -12.45 -9.12
C ASN A 236 3.47 -13.52 -10.04
N GLN A 237 2.15 -13.61 -10.03
CA GLN A 237 1.37 -14.52 -10.89
C GLN A 237 0.33 -13.80 -11.75
N MET A 238 0.23 -12.47 -11.65
CA MET A 238 -0.73 -11.68 -12.40
C MET A 238 -0.06 -10.42 -12.97
N VAL A 239 -0.20 -10.21 -14.27
CA VAL A 239 0.29 -9.02 -14.97
C VAL A 239 -0.90 -8.37 -15.65
N CYS A 240 -1.63 -7.54 -14.90
CA CYS A 240 -2.87 -6.92 -15.37
C CYS A 240 -2.61 -5.45 -15.75
N GLY A 241 -2.63 -5.15 -17.05
CA GLY A 241 -2.31 -3.81 -17.54
C GLY A 241 -3.29 -2.75 -17.05
N TRP A 242 -2.78 -1.75 -16.33
CA TRP A 242 -3.55 -0.54 -16.01
C TRP A 242 -3.29 0.52 -17.09
N THR A 243 -4.24 0.86 -17.94
CA THR A 243 -5.61 0.32 -18.03
C THR A 243 -5.83 -0.47 -19.32
N TRP A 244 -7.03 -1.04 -19.51
CA TRP A 244 -7.38 -1.73 -20.75
C TRP A 244 -7.32 -0.77 -21.96
N GLN A 245 -7.98 0.39 -21.85
CA GLN A 245 -8.05 1.40 -22.89
C GLN A 245 -7.79 2.79 -22.31
N SER A 246 -6.97 3.60 -22.98
CA SER A 246 -6.73 4.99 -22.58
C SER A 246 -8.03 5.77 -22.43
N MET A 247 -8.15 6.52 -21.33
CA MET A 247 -9.35 7.29 -21.03
C MET A 247 -9.44 8.54 -21.91
N TRP A 248 -10.64 8.90 -22.38
CA TRP A 248 -10.86 10.09 -23.21
C TRP A 248 -10.94 11.40 -22.42
N ALA A 249 -11.13 11.33 -21.11
CA ALA A 249 -11.31 12.49 -20.24
C ALA A 249 -10.94 12.14 -18.80
N GLY A 250 -10.86 13.17 -17.96
CA GLY A 250 -10.51 13.05 -16.55
C GLY A 250 -9.02 13.20 -16.28
N GLU A 251 -8.67 13.07 -15.00
CA GLU A 251 -7.34 13.27 -14.45
C GLU A 251 -6.31 12.29 -15.00
N GLU A 252 -6.75 11.08 -15.38
CA GLU A 252 -5.91 10.00 -15.91
C GLU A 252 -5.94 9.90 -17.45
N GLN A 253 -6.51 10.87 -18.18
CA GLN A 253 -6.64 10.80 -19.65
C GLN A 253 -5.31 10.66 -20.40
N TYR A 254 -4.17 10.99 -19.77
CA TYR A 254 -2.84 10.85 -20.34
C TYR A 254 -2.16 9.52 -19.99
N LEU A 255 -2.76 8.73 -19.09
CA LEU A 255 -2.32 7.36 -18.86
C LEU A 255 -2.69 6.50 -20.07
N GLN A 256 -1.71 5.78 -20.59
CA GLN A 256 -1.93 4.95 -21.78
C GLN A 256 -2.54 3.61 -21.37
N GLY A 257 -3.56 3.12 -22.06
CA GLY A 257 -4.05 1.75 -21.90
C GLY A 257 -3.23 0.74 -22.71
N MET A 258 -3.59 -0.55 -22.66
CA MET A 258 -3.11 -1.51 -23.67
C MET A 258 -3.61 -1.14 -25.06
N ILE A 259 -4.81 -0.55 -25.12
CA ILE A 259 -5.43 0.07 -26.30
C ILE A 259 -5.37 1.60 -26.14
N ASP A 260 -5.08 2.33 -27.22
CA ASP A 260 -4.98 3.80 -27.20
C ASP A 260 -6.36 4.49 -27.30
N TRP A 261 -6.37 5.83 -27.31
CA TRP A 261 -7.58 6.65 -27.39
C TRP A 261 -8.43 6.38 -28.64
N ASP A 262 -7.83 5.94 -29.74
CA ASP A 262 -8.54 5.59 -30.98
C ASP A 262 -9.24 4.21 -30.92
N GLY A 263 -9.05 3.46 -29.83
CA GLY A 263 -9.61 2.12 -29.68
C GLY A 263 -8.87 1.04 -30.45
N LEU A 264 -7.69 1.34 -31.03
CA LEU A 264 -6.91 0.40 -31.80
C LEU A 264 -5.77 -0.22 -30.96
N PRO A 265 -5.51 -1.54 -31.11
CA PRO A 265 -4.32 -2.17 -30.56
C PRO A 265 -3.04 -1.55 -31.14
N ASN A 266 -1.99 -1.52 -30.34
CA ASN A 266 -0.64 -1.10 -30.76
C ASN A 266 0.42 -2.04 -30.15
N ARG A 267 1.71 -1.62 -30.21
CA ARG A 267 2.83 -2.39 -29.65
C ARG A 267 2.63 -2.87 -28.21
N LYS A 268 1.90 -2.12 -27.37
CA LYS A 268 1.66 -2.46 -25.96
C LYS A 268 0.78 -3.70 -25.87
N TYR A 269 -0.33 -3.71 -26.61
CA TYR A 269 -1.21 -4.88 -26.72
C TYR A 269 -0.45 -6.12 -27.21
N ASP A 270 0.37 -5.97 -28.26
CA ASP A 270 1.17 -7.08 -28.80
C ASP A 270 2.19 -7.60 -27.78
N GLU A 271 2.79 -6.71 -26.99
CA GLU A 271 3.73 -7.08 -25.93
C GLU A 271 3.03 -7.85 -24.79
N TYR A 272 1.82 -7.45 -24.37
CA TYR A 272 1.00 -8.21 -23.43
C TYR A 272 0.58 -9.58 -23.97
N LYS A 273 0.24 -9.67 -25.27
CA LYS A 273 -0.04 -10.94 -25.95
C LYS A 273 1.19 -11.85 -25.96
N GLN A 274 2.37 -11.29 -26.18
CA GLN A 274 3.63 -12.02 -26.11
C GLN A 274 3.90 -12.53 -24.69
N ILE A 275 3.76 -11.68 -23.66
CA ILE A 275 3.89 -12.06 -22.26
C ILE A 275 2.96 -13.24 -21.94
N ALA A 276 1.67 -13.15 -22.29
CA ALA A 276 0.71 -14.22 -22.04
C ALA A 276 1.12 -15.54 -22.73
N THR A 277 1.57 -15.48 -23.98
CA THR A 277 2.02 -16.64 -24.75
C THR A 277 3.26 -17.30 -24.13
N GLU A 278 4.23 -16.49 -23.70
CA GLU A 278 5.47 -16.98 -23.10
C GLU A 278 5.23 -17.53 -21.70
N PHE A 279 4.43 -16.84 -20.89
CA PHE A 279 4.09 -17.25 -19.53
C PHE A 279 3.34 -18.59 -19.55
N LYS A 280 2.45 -18.80 -20.53
CA LYS A 280 1.81 -20.10 -20.74
C LYS A 280 2.80 -21.23 -21.01
N LYS A 281 3.90 -20.97 -21.73
CA LYS A 281 4.93 -21.98 -22.04
C LYS A 281 5.79 -22.33 -20.81
N ILE A 282 6.04 -21.35 -19.95
CA ILE A 282 6.92 -21.50 -18.78
C ILE A 282 6.14 -21.76 -17.47
N GLU A 283 4.81 -21.77 -17.48
CA GLU A 283 3.96 -21.83 -16.28
C GLU A 283 4.32 -22.99 -15.33
N LYS A 284 4.78 -24.13 -15.87
CA LYS A 284 5.21 -25.31 -15.09
C LYS A 284 6.41 -25.06 -14.16
N PHE A 285 7.16 -23.97 -14.38
CA PHE A 285 8.30 -23.57 -13.55
C PHE A 285 7.95 -22.53 -12.49
N PHE A 286 6.71 -22.06 -12.45
CA PHE A 286 6.23 -21.01 -11.55
C PHE A 286 5.08 -21.50 -10.65
N PRO A 287 4.82 -20.87 -9.49
CA PRO A 287 5.50 -19.68 -8.95
C PRO A 287 6.97 -19.96 -8.59
N TYR A 288 7.81 -18.93 -8.72
CA TYR A 288 9.18 -18.98 -8.24
C TYR A 288 9.17 -19.22 -6.73
N LYS A 289 9.95 -20.20 -6.27
CA LYS A 289 10.08 -20.53 -4.85
C LYS A 289 11.40 -20.00 -4.35
N SER A 290 11.34 -18.87 -3.64
CA SER A 290 12.49 -18.26 -2.99
C SER A 290 13.12 -19.24 -2.00
N LYS A 291 14.46 -19.35 -2.01
CA LYS A 291 15.28 -20.10 -1.06
C LYS A 291 16.12 -19.14 -0.22
N ALA A 292 15.49 -18.10 0.30
CA ALA A 292 16.17 -17.08 1.10
C ALA A 292 16.80 -17.69 2.36
N GLU A 293 18.10 -17.47 2.52
CA GLU A 293 18.85 -17.77 3.76
C GLU A 293 19.03 -16.54 4.64
N VAL A 294 18.67 -15.35 4.11
CA VAL A 294 18.80 -14.06 4.78
C VAL A 294 17.45 -13.35 4.83
N GLY A 295 17.08 -12.92 6.04
CA GLY A 295 15.98 -11.99 6.30
C GLY A 295 16.50 -10.58 6.53
N LEU A 296 15.80 -9.58 5.96
CA LEU A 296 16.09 -8.16 6.12
C LEU A 296 14.99 -7.53 6.97
N ALA A 297 15.35 -7.03 8.15
CA ALA A 297 14.39 -6.45 9.09
C ALA A 297 13.85 -5.11 8.59
N PHE A 298 12.53 -5.03 8.43
CA PHE A 298 11.82 -3.89 7.88
C PHE A 298 10.65 -3.48 8.80
N SER A 299 10.90 -2.48 9.64
CA SER A 299 9.97 -2.03 10.67
C SER A 299 9.35 -0.67 10.34
N PHE A 300 8.01 -0.58 10.32
CA PHE A 300 7.28 0.66 10.10
C PHE A 300 7.58 1.73 11.18
N PRO A 301 7.58 1.42 12.50
CA PRO A 301 8.03 2.37 13.52
C PRO A 301 9.43 2.94 13.26
N SER A 302 10.38 2.09 12.86
CA SER A 302 11.74 2.54 12.51
C SER A 302 11.75 3.41 11.27
N GLN A 303 10.95 3.08 10.24
CA GLN A 303 10.75 3.94 9.07
C GLN A 303 10.31 5.34 9.47
N ILE A 304 9.27 5.46 10.30
CA ILE A 304 8.76 6.76 10.76
C ILE A 304 9.80 7.50 11.62
N ALA A 305 10.35 6.84 12.63
CA ALA A 305 11.31 7.47 13.55
C ALA A 305 12.59 7.92 12.82
N SER A 306 13.02 7.14 11.81
CA SER A 306 14.23 7.43 11.06
C SER A 306 14.15 8.64 10.13
N GLY A 307 12.94 9.16 9.86
CA GLY A 307 12.74 10.34 9.02
C GLY A 307 13.44 11.61 9.53
N ALA A 308 13.80 11.65 10.82
CA ALA A 308 14.58 12.73 11.42
C ALA A 308 16.10 12.61 11.19
N PHE A 309 16.59 11.48 10.68
CA PHE A 309 18.01 11.22 10.47
C PHE A 309 18.40 11.29 8.99
N PRO A 310 19.67 11.63 8.67
CA PRO A 310 20.18 11.63 7.30
C PRO A 310 20.11 10.27 6.61
N VAL A 311 20.23 9.18 7.39
CA VAL A 311 20.22 7.80 6.90
C VAL A 311 18.94 7.13 7.39
N GLN A 312 17.92 7.12 6.53
CA GLN A 312 16.60 6.57 6.84
C GLN A 312 16.59 5.04 6.80
N HIS A 313 15.74 4.42 7.62
CA HIS A 313 15.61 2.96 7.76
C HIS A 313 15.38 2.27 6.42
N GLU A 314 14.46 2.81 5.62
CA GLU A 314 14.12 2.27 4.29
C GLU A 314 15.32 2.29 3.33
N ASN A 315 16.15 3.34 3.37
CA ASN A 315 17.35 3.44 2.54
C ASN A 315 18.42 2.43 2.98
N GLN A 316 18.53 2.16 4.29
CA GLN A 316 19.46 1.15 4.80
C GLN A 316 19.04 -0.25 4.35
N VAL A 317 17.74 -0.57 4.48
CA VAL A 317 17.20 -1.86 4.05
C VAL A 317 17.32 -2.02 2.54
N GLN A 318 17.07 -0.97 1.75
CA GLN A 318 17.27 -1.01 0.30
C GLN A 318 18.73 -1.24 -0.07
N ALA A 319 19.69 -0.54 0.57
CA ALA A 319 21.11 -0.74 0.31
C ALA A 319 21.56 -2.18 0.61
N CYS A 320 21.01 -2.81 1.65
CA CYS A 320 21.20 -4.23 1.91
C CYS A 320 20.56 -5.10 0.81
N TRP A 321 19.30 -4.85 0.46
CA TRP A 321 18.57 -5.61 -0.56
C TRP A 321 19.25 -5.55 -1.93
N ASP A 322 19.74 -4.38 -2.35
CA ASP A 322 20.46 -4.19 -3.61
C ASP A 322 21.66 -5.14 -3.72
N MET A 323 22.35 -5.43 -2.61
CA MET A 323 23.48 -6.36 -2.59
C MET A 323 23.08 -7.80 -2.89
N PHE A 324 21.87 -8.20 -2.51
CA PHE A 324 21.30 -9.51 -2.84
C PHE A 324 20.77 -9.54 -4.27
N TYR A 325 20.08 -8.46 -4.69
CA TYR A 325 19.59 -8.29 -6.05
C TYR A 325 20.72 -8.47 -7.08
N TRP A 326 21.83 -7.74 -6.93
CA TRP A 326 22.95 -7.80 -7.88
C TRP A 326 23.71 -9.13 -7.89
N ARG A 327 23.54 -9.95 -6.86
CA ARG A 327 24.13 -11.28 -6.76
C ARG A 327 23.17 -12.40 -7.17
N ASN A 328 21.94 -12.08 -7.57
CA ASN A 328 20.86 -13.03 -7.81
C ASN A 328 20.64 -13.96 -6.60
N MET A 329 20.74 -13.41 -5.39
CA MET A 329 20.52 -14.13 -4.15
C MET A 329 19.14 -13.81 -3.60
N ASP A 330 18.44 -14.85 -3.16
CA ASP A 330 17.15 -14.68 -2.50
C ASP A 330 17.34 -14.08 -1.09
N CYS A 331 16.48 -13.13 -0.76
CA CYS A 331 16.27 -12.62 0.59
C CYS A 331 14.78 -12.33 0.79
N LYS A 332 14.33 -12.22 2.05
CA LYS A 332 12.96 -11.84 2.40
C LYS A 332 12.98 -10.64 3.33
N MET A 333 11.95 -9.79 3.25
CA MET A 333 11.71 -8.78 4.30
C MET A 333 11.01 -9.45 5.47
N LEU A 334 11.38 -9.08 6.69
CA LEU A 334 10.76 -9.53 7.96
C LEU A 334 10.35 -8.28 8.74
N GLU A 335 9.28 -8.33 9.54
CA GLU A 335 8.87 -7.19 10.39
C GLU A 335 9.69 -7.08 11.68
#